data_AF-A0A3D1Q9D4-F1
#
_entry.id   AF-A0A3D1Q9D4-F1
#
_cell.length_a   1.000
_cell.length_b   1.000
_cell.length_c   1.000
_cell.angle_alpha   90.00
_cell.angle_beta   90.00
_cell.angle_gamma   90.00
#
_symmetry.space_group_name_H-M   'P 1'
#
loop_
_entity.id
_entity.type
_entity.pdbx_description
1 polymer ?
#
loop_
_entity_poly.entity_id
_entity_poly.type
_entity_poly.pdbx_seq_one_letter_code
_entity_poly.pdbx_strand_id
1 'polypeptide(L)'
;MALIAGVDIGNSTTEVAIARIDNSQLEFIASGIDRTTGVKGTKQNIRGIINALTDALRFTSYDIDDIDLILLNEATPVIADIAMETITETIITESTIIGHNPSTPGGIGFGVGKTIYLKDLAAYNGPDAVIPLVDNGYDFAEVAAAINQAIDQGKPVAGAIIQNDDGVLISNRLKYIIPIVDEVRFIEKVPVNMQAAVEVAESGKTVETLSNPFGIATVFNL
;
A
#
# COMPACT_ATOMS: atom_id res chain seq x y z
N MET A 1 -20.93 22.28 55.50
CA MET A 1 -20.80 22.23 54.03
C MET A 1 -19.33 22.12 53.66
N ALA A 2 -18.96 21.09 52.89
CA ALA A 2 -17.61 20.90 52.36
C ALA A 2 -17.68 20.47 50.88
N LEU A 3 -16.80 20.98 50.03
CA LEU A 3 -16.68 20.62 48.62
C LEU A 3 -15.51 19.65 48.44
N ILE A 4 -15.78 18.47 47.88
CA ILE A 4 -14.81 17.38 47.75
C ILE A 4 -14.66 17.02 46.26
N ALA A 5 -13.42 16.83 45.81
CA ALA A 5 -13.13 16.33 44.47
C ALA A 5 -12.50 14.93 44.54
N GLY A 6 -13.11 13.97 43.86
CA GLY A 6 -12.49 12.68 43.54
C GLY A 6 -11.75 12.77 42.21
N VAL A 7 -10.50 12.32 42.17
CA VAL A 7 -9.62 12.40 40.99
C VAL A 7 -9.12 10.99 40.64
N ASP A 8 -9.38 10.55 39.43
CA ASP A 8 -8.85 9.30 38.87
C ASP A 8 -7.83 9.60 37.76
N ILE A 9 -6.59 9.14 37.95
CA ILE A 9 -5.54 9.25 36.93
C ILE A 9 -5.48 7.95 36.15
N GLY A 10 -6.07 7.92 34.96
CA GLY A 10 -5.94 6.83 33.99
C GLY A 10 -4.65 6.93 33.15
N ASN A 11 -4.39 5.92 32.32
CA ASN A 11 -3.26 5.93 31.37
C ASN A 11 -3.46 6.95 30.23
N SER A 12 -4.71 7.26 29.90
CA SER A 12 -5.08 8.14 28.78
C SER A 12 -5.84 9.37 29.25
N THR A 13 -6.73 9.20 30.23
CA THR A 13 -7.61 10.25 30.76
C THR A 13 -7.38 10.47 32.25
N THR A 14 -7.46 11.72 32.67
CA THR A 14 -7.57 12.12 34.08
C THR A 14 -8.97 12.65 34.27
N GLU A 15 -9.72 12.04 35.18
CA GLU A 15 -11.14 12.26 35.39
C GLU A 15 -11.39 12.79 36.80
N VAL A 16 -12.34 13.71 36.93
CA VAL A 16 -12.65 14.38 38.20
C VAL A 16 -14.15 14.36 38.43
N ALA A 17 -14.57 14.10 39.66
CA ALA A 17 -15.95 14.23 40.13
C ALA A 17 -15.98 15.12 41.39
N ILE A 18 -16.78 16.18 41.37
CA ILE A 18 -16.93 17.13 42.47
C ILE A 18 -18.28 16.94 43.13
N ALA A 19 -18.29 16.83 44.45
CA ALA A 19 -19.49 16.69 45.26
C ALA A 19 -19.46 17.61 46.48
N ARG A 20 -20.63 18.09 46.89
CA ARG A 20 -20.85 18.85 48.10
C ARG A 20 -21.36 17.92 49.20
N ILE A 21 -20.81 18.04 50.40
CA ILE A 21 -21.30 17.34 51.59
C ILE A 21 -21.87 18.34 52.59
N ASP A 22 -23.14 18.16 52.96
CA ASP A 22 -23.77 18.91 54.04
C ASP A 22 -24.60 17.97 54.94
N ASN A 23 -24.37 18.02 56.25
CA ASN A 23 -25.06 17.17 57.26
C ASN A 23 -25.20 15.68 56.85
N SER A 24 -24.11 15.09 56.33
CA SER A 24 -24.03 13.70 55.83
C SER A 24 -24.83 13.39 54.56
N GLN A 25 -25.37 14.40 53.87
CA GLN A 25 -25.90 14.28 52.51
C GLN A 25 -24.82 14.64 51.50
N LEU A 26 -24.59 13.75 50.52
CA LEU A 26 -23.68 13.97 49.41
C LEU A 26 -24.48 14.35 48.17
N GLU A 27 -24.14 15.48 47.58
CA GLU A 27 -24.73 15.99 46.35
C GLU A 27 -23.65 16.13 45.29
N PHE A 28 -23.82 15.44 44.16
CA PHE A 28 -22.93 15.59 43.02
C PHE A 28 -23.14 16.95 42.36
N ILE A 29 -22.05 17.66 42.06
CA ILE A 29 -22.08 19.00 41.49
C ILE A 29 -21.67 18.98 40.02
N ALA A 30 -20.51 18.40 39.71
CA ALA A 30 -19.97 18.39 38.36
C ALA A 30 -18.89 17.32 38.18
N SER A 31 -18.56 17.02 36.92
CA SER A 31 -17.40 16.21 36.54
C SER A 31 -16.62 16.87 35.43
N GLY A 32 -15.34 16.55 35.33
CA GLY A 32 -14.45 17.05 34.28
C GLY A 32 -13.49 15.96 33.83
N ILE A 33 -12.96 16.11 32.63
CA ILE A 33 -12.04 15.15 32.02
C ILE A 33 -10.98 15.88 31.21
N ASP A 34 -9.74 15.45 31.34
CA ASP A 34 -8.66 15.86 30.45
C ASP A 34 -7.78 14.67 30.08
N ARG A 35 -6.90 14.84 29.09
CA ARG A 35 -5.87 13.85 28.80
C ARG A 35 -4.89 13.76 29.96
N THR A 36 -4.49 12.54 30.32
CA THR A 36 -3.40 12.32 31.28
C THR A 36 -2.12 12.93 30.71
N THR A 37 -1.57 13.89 31.45
CA THR A 37 -0.35 14.58 31.06
C THR A 37 0.86 13.79 31.54
N GLY A 38 1.63 13.22 30.60
CA GLY A 38 2.78 12.39 30.91
C GLY A 38 2.41 10.94 31.26
N VAL A 39 3.38 10.18 31.77
CA VAL A 39 3.12 8.82 32.26
C VAL A 39 2.35 8.90 33.57
N LYS A 40 1.35 8.04 33.76
CA LYS A 40 0.61 7.89 35.02
C LYS A 40 1.59 7.69 36.19
N GLY A 41 1.31 8.32 37.34
CA GLY A 41 2.18 8.30 38.52
C GLY A 41 3.35 9.30 38.48
N THR A 42 3.40 10.22 37.50
CA THR A 42 4.46 11.23 37.41
C THR A 42 3.96 12.62 37.78
N LYS A 43 4.87 13.52 38.19
CA LYS A 43 4.54 14.93 38.49
C LYS A 43 3.90 15.67 37.31
N GLN A 44 4.06 15.18 36.09
CA GLN A 44 3.41 15.76 34.92
C GLN A 44 1.89 15.63 35.02
N ASN A 45 1.35 14.61 35.71
CA ASN A 45 -0.09 14.40 35.86
C ASN A 45 -0.78 15.55 36.60
N ILE A 46 -0.06 16.32 37.44
CA ILE A 46 -0.61 17.48 38.15
C ILE A 46 -1.29 18.46 37.18
N ARG A 47 -0.73 18.64 35.98
CA ARG A 47 -1.32 19.53 34.98
C ARG A 47 -2.67 19.01 34.48
N GLY A 48 -2.77 17.72 34.17
CA GLY A 48 -4.03 17.07 33.77
C GLY A 48 -5.08 17.11 34.88
N ILE A 49 -4.67 16.96 36.14
CA ILE A 49 -5.56 17.09 37.30
C ILE A 49 -6.12 18.52 37.39
N ILE A 50 -5.26 19.55 37.31
CA ILE A 50 -5.70 20.96 37.35
C ILE A 50 -6.64 21.27 36.20
N ASN A 51 -6.33 20.79 35.00
CA ASN A 51 -7.19 21.00 33.83
C ASN A 51 -8.55 20.33 34.00
N ALA A 52 -8.60 19.07 34.47
CA ALA A 52 -9.84 18.35 34.70
C ALA A 52 -10.68 18.96 35.85
N LEU A 53 -10.04 19.48 36.90
CA LEU A 53 -10.70 20.28 37.94
C LEU A 53 -11.28 21.59 37.39
N THR A 54 -10.51 22.30 36.57
CA THR A 54 -10.95 23.55 35.91
C THR A 54 -12.13 23.28 34.97
N ASP A 55 -12.09 22.18 34.21
CA ASP A 55 -13.17 21.75 33.33
C ASP A 55 -14.45 21.42 34.12
N ALA A 56 -14.32 20.68 35.21
CA ALA A 56 -15.43 20.35 36.11
C ALA A 56 -16.08 21.61 36.71
N LEU A 57 -15.29 22.60 37.12
CA LEU A 57 -15.77 23.81 37.78
C LEU A 57 -16.31 24.89 36.82
N ARG A 58 -16.00 24.79 35.51
CA ARG A 58 -16.26 25.83 34.50
C ARG A 58 -17.68 26.38 34.47
N PHE A 59 -18.68 25.54 34.75
CA PHE A 59 -20.10 25.91 34.74
C PHE A 59 -20.73 25.93 36.14
N THR A 60 -19.90 25.91 37.17
CA THR A 60 -20.31 26.01 38.56
C THR A 60 -20.03 27.42 39.09
N SER A 61 -20.57 27.75 40.26
CA SER A 61 -20.26 28.99 40.97
C SER A 61 -19.01 28.88 41.86
N TYR A 62 -18.28 27.77 41.79
CA TYR A 62 -17.15 27.46 42.64
C TYR A 62 -15.84 27.60 41.87
N ASP A 63 -14.78 28.01 42.58
CA ASP A 63 -13.41 28.03 42.10
C ASP A 63 -12.60 26.88 42.72
N ILE A 64 -11.39 26.63 42.20
CA ILE A 64 -10.51 25.54 42.71
C ILE A 64 -10.21 25.73 44.20
N ASP A 65 -10.07 27.00 44.64
CA ASP A 65 -9.78 27.35 46.04
C ASP A 65 -10.95 27.02 46.99
N ASP A 66 -12.15 26.76 46.47
CA ASP A 66 -13.31 26.34 47.26
C ASP A 66 -13.31 24.83 47.58
N ILE A 67 -12.38 24.05 47.00
CA ILE A 67 -12.28 22.60 47.23
C ILE A 67 -11.56 22.33 48.55
N ASP A 68 -12.28 21.77 49.52
CA ASP A 68 -11.76 21.46 50.86
C ASP A 68 -10.91 20.18 50.90
N LEU A 69 -11.21 19.20 50.03
CA LEU A 69 -10.55 17.90 50.02
C LEU A 69 -10.46 17.31 48.62
N ILE A 70 -9.28 16.81 48.26
CA ILE A 70 -9.04 16.04 47.03
C ILE A 70 -8.74 14.58 47.40
N LEU A 71 -9.53 13.66 46.87
CA LEU A 71 -9.34 12.21 46.98
C LEU A 71 -8.72 11.68 45.70
N LEU A 72 -7.43 11.37 45.74
CA LEU A 72 -6.68 10.89 44.58
C LEU A 72 -6.65 9.36 44.53
N ASN A 73 -7.13 8.78 43.43
CA ASN A 73 -6.91 7.38 43.11
C ASN A 73 -5.57 7.21 42.40
N GLU A 74 -4.55 6.74 43.11
CA GLU A 74 -3.26 6.39 42.53
C GLU A 74 -3.24 4.90 42.15
N ALA A 75 -3.75 4.58 40.97
CA ALA A 75 -3.59 3.24 40.41
C ALA A 75 -2.17 3.03 39.83
N THR A 76 -1.65 1.81 39.88
CA THR A 76 -0.33 1.48 39.33
C THR A 76 -0.28 1.72 37.81
N PRO A 77 0.77 2.35 37.26
CA PRO A 77 0.93 2.52 35.82
C PRO A 77 1.06 1.17 35.12
N VAL A 78 0.25 0.92 34.09
CA VAL A 78 0.37 -0.25 33.20
C VAL A 78 0.91 0.22 31.86
N ILE A 79 2.13 -0.21 31.52
CA ILE A 79 2.77 0.10 30.24
C ILE A 79 2.64 -1.13 29.35
N ALA A 80 2.09 -0.94 28.15
CA ALA A 80 2.04 -1.94 27.10
C ALA A 80 2.60 -1.33 25.82
N ASP A 81 3.38 -2.12 25.09
CA ASP A 81 3.95 -1.74 23.79
C ASP A 81 3.66 -2.84 22.76
N ILE A 82 3.71 -2.51 21.48
CA ILE A 82 3.46 -3.44 20.39
C ILE A 82 4.62 -3.44 19.40
N ALA A 83 5.00 -4.63 18.94
CA ALA A 83 5.99 -4.82 17.89
C ALA A 83 5.39 -5.68 16.77
N MET A 84 5.85 -5.44 15.54
CA MET A 84 5.49 -6.23 14.36
C MET A 84 6.76 -6.74 13.69
N GLU A 85 6.78 -8.03 13.38
CA GLU A 85 7.88 -8.68 12.66
C GLU A 85 7.36 -9.29 11.36
N THR A 86 8.10 -9.08 10.27
CA THR A 86 7.86 -9.75 9.00
C THR A 86 8.56 -11.11 9.01
N ILE A 87 7.79 -12.20 8.93
CA ILE A 87 8.31 -13.59 9.02
C ILE A 87 8.41 -14.30 7.66
N THR A 88 7.94 -13.67 6.58
CA THR A 88 7.98 -14.22 5.23
C THR A 88 8.47 -13.17 4.24
N GLU A 89 9.16 -13.63 3.21
CA GLU A 89 9.56 -12.82 2.07
C GLU A 89 9.25 -13.56 0.76
N THR A 90 9.19 -12.83 -0.34
CA THR A 90 9.05 -13.39 -1.69
C THR A 90 10.11 -12.75 -2.56
N ILE A 91 11.02 -13.57 -3.09
CA ILE A 91 12.16 -13.12 -3.88
C ILE A 91 11.97 -13.62 -5.31
N ILE A 92 12.06 -12.70 -6.27
CA ILE A 92 12.19 -13.04 -7.68
C ILE A 92 13.68 -13.00 -8.03
N THR A 93 14.25 -14.17 -8.32
CA THR A 93 15.65 -14.28 -8.73
C THR A 93 15.78 -14.15 -10.24
N GLU A 94 16.92 -13.62 -10.69
CA GLU A 94 17.31 -13.59 -12.11
C GLU A 94 16.31 -12.90 -13.05
N SER A 95 15.48 -11.99 -12.53
CA SER A 95 14.43 -11.30 -13.30
C SER A 95 13.50 -12.28 -14.05
N THR A 96 13.25 -13.46 -13.48
CA THR A 96 12.58 -14.57 -14.18
C THR A 96 11.08 -14.36 -14.41
N ILE A 97 10.42 -13.50 -13.62
CA ILE A 97 8.98 -13.23 -13.71
C ILE A 97 8.71 -11.73 -13.66
N ILE A 98 7.77 -11.28 -14.50
CA ILE A 98 7.10 -9.98 -14.40
C ILE A 98 5.64 -10.28 -14.06
N GLY A 99 5.15 -9.75 -12.93
CA GLY A 99 3.83 -10.06 -12.41
C GLY A 99 3.16 -8.90 -11.70
N HIS A 100 3.48 -7.65 -12.08
CA HIS A 100 2.90 -6.45 -11.46
C HIS A 100 1.44 -6.20 -11.84
N ASN A 101 0.94 -6.90 -12.88
CA ASN A 101 -0.45 -6.88 -13.32
C ASN A 101 -0.99 -5.45 -13.57
N PRO A 102 -0.51 -4.77 -14.65
CA PRO A 102 -0.89 -3.39 -14.95
C PRO A 102 -2.40 -3.28 -15.18
N SER A 103 -2.95 -2.08 -14.97
CA SER A 103 -4.41 -1.86 -15.08
C SER A 103 -4.89 -1.73 -16.53
N THR A 104 -3.99 -1.34 -17.43
CA THR A 104 -4.26 -1.02 -18.84
C THR A 104 -3.33 -1.77 -19.80
N PRO A 105 -3.19 -3.10 -19.71
CA PRO A 105 -2.35 -3.84 -20.64
C PRO A 105 -2.87 -3.69 -22.08
N GLY A 106 -1.95 -3.78 -23.04
CA GLY A 106 -2.29 -3.70 -24.46
C GLY A 106 -2.67 -5.05 -25.05
N GLY A 107 -3.70 -5.06 -25.89
CA GLY A 107 -4.12 -6.25 -26.62
C GLY A 107 -4.60 -7.38 -25.71
N ILE A 108 -4.66 -8.59 -26.27
CA ILE A 108 -5.02 -9.82 -25.57
C ILE A 108 -4.30 -10.99 -26.21
N GLY A 109 -4.15 -12.09 -25.47
CA GLY A 109 -3.70 -13.36 -25.99
C GLY A 109 -2.45 -13.89 -25.30
N PHE A 110 -1.80 -14.82 -25.96
CA PHE A 110 -0.65 -15.55 -25.45
C PHE A 110 0.42 -15.63 -26.53
N GLY A 111 1.66 -15.31 -26.15
CA GLY A 111 2.79 -15.28 -27.05
C GLY A 111 4.03 -15.90 -26.43
N VAL A 112 4.73 -16.73 -27.19
CA VAL A 112 6.02 -17.32 -26.80
C VAL A 112 7.06 -16.88 -27.81
N GLY A 113 8.20 -16.44 -27.34
CA GLY A 113 9.27 -15.98 -28.22
C GLY A 113 10.54 -15.64 -27.47
N LYS A 114 11.53 -15.18 -28.21
CA LYS A 114 12.80 -14.72 -27.68
C LYS A 114 12.75 -13.22 -27.41
N THR A 115 13.19 -12.80 -26.23
CA THR A 115 13.29 -11.37 -25.90
C THR A 115 14.34 -10.68 -26.78
N ILE A 116 14.01 -9.51 -27.31
CA ILE A 116 14.92 -8.71 -28.16
C ILE A 116 14.68 -7.23 -27.90
N TYR A 117 15.68 -6.37 -28.01
CA TYR A 117 15.41 -4.93 -27.99
C TYR A 117 14.68 -4.49 -29.25
N LEU A 118 13.80 -3.49 -29.13
CA LEU A 118 13.07 -2.92 -30.27
C LEU A 118 14.00 -2.49 -31.42
N LYS A 119 15.14 -1.86 -31.10
CA LYS A 119 16.14 -1.43 -32.09
C LYS A 119 16.71 -2.55 -32.95
N ASP A 120 16.75 -3.78 -32.41
CA ASP A 120 17.33 -4.94 -33.09
C ASP A 120 16.27 -5.71 -33.91
N LEU A 121 14.99 -5.40 -33.74
CA LEU A 121 13.86 -6.03 -34.43
C LEU A 121 13.95 -5.90 -35.97
N ALA A 122 14.44 -4.76 -36.46
CA ALA A 122 14.62 -4.51 -37.89
C ALA A 122 15.71 -5.42 -38.52
N ALA A 123 16.73 -5.79 -37.74
CA ALA A 123 17.82 -6.66 -38.21
C ALA A 123 17.56 -8.15 -37.97
N TYR A 124 16.56 -8.49 -37.16
CA TYR A 124 16.23 -9.87 -36.84
C TYR A 124 15.71 -10.63 -38.07
N ASN A 125 16.37 -11.73 -38.43
CA ASN A 125 15.99 -12.63 -39.52
C ASN A 125 15.95 -14.10 -39.08
N GLY A 126 15.85 -14.34 -37.77
CA GLY A 126 15.78 -15.69 -37.22
C GLY A 126 14.41 -16.35 -37.44
N PRO A 127 14.33 -17.69 -37.34
CA PRO A 127 13.06 -18.41 -37.48
C PRO A 127 12.16 -18.28 -36.26
N ASP A 128 12.73 -17.97 -35.08
CA ASP A 128 11.99 -17.96 -33.82
C ASP A 128 11.12 -16.72 -33.70
N ALA A 129 9.96 -16.86 -33.06
CA ALA A 129 9.16 -15.72 -32.65
C ALA A 129 9.90 -14.83 -31.66
N VAL A 130 9.62 -13.52 -31.68
CA VAL A 130 10.29 -12.53 -30.82
C VAL A 130 9.31 -11.73 -29.99
N ILE A 131 9.80 -11.27 -28.84
CA ILE A 131 9.10 -10.40 -27.89
C ILE A 131 9.95 -9.13 -27.72
N PRO A 132 9.61 -8.02 -28.40
CA PRO A 132 10.34 -6.76 -28.27
C PRO A 132 10.24 -6.19 -26.85
N LEU A 133 11.39 -5.78 -26.31
CA LEU A 133 11.55 -4.98 -25.11
C LEU A 133 11.69 -3.52 -25.53
N VAL A 134 10.83 -2.67 -24.97
CA VAL A 134 10.72 -1.25 -25.35
C VAL A 134 10.96 -0.39 -24.11
N ASP A 135 12.04 0.38 -24.14
CA ASP A 135 12.35 1.37 -23.12
C ASP A 135 11.54 2.67 -23.32
N ASN A 136 11.63 3.56 -22.33
CA ASN A 136 10.94 4.84 -22.32
C ASN A 136 11.47 5.88 -23.32
N GLY A 137 12.50 5.55 -24.10
CA GLY A 137 13.08 6.43 -25.12
C GLY A 137 12.30 6.47 -26.43
N TYR A 138 11.31 5.59 -26.61
CA TYR A 138 10.49 5.51 -27.82
C TYR A 138 9.09 6.10 -27.63
N ASP A 139 8.58 6.78 -28.66
CA ASP A 139 7.18 7.18 -28.72
C ASP A 139 6.29 5.99 -29.13
N PHE A 140 5.10 5.86 -28.54
CA PHE A 140 4.18 4.75 -28.81
C PHE A 140 3.86 4.57 -30.31
N ALA A 141 3.82 5.65 -31.10
CA ALA A 141 3.53 5.57 -32.53
C ALA A 141 4.73 4.99 -33.30
N GLU A 142 5.95 5.32 -32.90
CA GLU A 142 7.18 4.75 -33.47
C GLU A 142 7.28 3.25 -33.18
N VAL A 143 6.94 2.85 -31.94
CA VAL A 143 6.90 1.44 -31.53
C VAL A 143 5.90 0.65 -32.39
N ALA A 144 4.67 1.16 -32.52
CA ALA A 144 3.65 0.50 -33.34
C ALA A 144 4.06 0.40 -34.81
N ALA A 145 4.68 1.45 -35.37
CA ALA A 145 5.19 1.44 -36.74
C ALA A 145 6.30 0.40 -36.93
N ALA A 146 7.26 0.32 -36.00
CA ALA A 146 8.34 -0.65 -36.05
C ALA A 146 7.83 -2.10 -35.97
N ILE A 147 6.87 -2.38 -35.09
CA ILE A 147 6.25 -3.71 -34.98
C ILE A 147 5.49 -4.06 -36.27
N ASN A 148 4.67 -3.14 -36.78
CA ASN A 148 3.94 -3.36 -38.03
C ASN A 148 4.88 -3.62 -39.21
N GLN A 149 5.97 -2.86 -39.33
CA GLN A 149 6.97 -3.06 -40.38
C GLN A 149 7.64 -4.44 -40.26
N ALA A 150 7.95 -4.89 -39.04
CA ALA A 150 8.51 -6.21 -38.81
C ALA A 150 7.54 -7.32 -39.24
N ILE A 151 6.25 -7.17 -38.89
CA ILE A 151 5.21 -8.12 -39.28
C ILE A 151 5.02 -8.14 -40.81
N ASP A 152 5.01 -6.97 -41.46
CA ASP A 152 4.91 -6.86 -42.93
C ASP A 152 6.10 -7.54 -43.65
N GLN A 153 7.27 -7.55 -43.01
CA GLN A 153 8.46 -8.27 -43.48
C GLN A 153 8.42 -9.78 -43.17
N GLY A 154 7.33 -10.28 -42.59
CA GLY A 154 7.14 -11.68 -42.25
C GLY A 154 7.83 -12.12 -40.97
N LYS A 155 8.25 -11.18 -40.10
CA LYS A 155 8.91 -11.51 -38.83
C LYS A 155 7.86 -11.89 -37.78
N PRO A 156 8.01 -13.03 -37.11
CA PRO A 156 7.05 -13.50 -36.11
C PRO A 156 7.17 -12.71 -34.80
N VAL A 157 6.34 -11.68 -34.60
CA VAL A 157 6.23 -10.95 -33.32
C VAL A 157 5.11 -11.57 -32.49
N ALA A 158 5.44 -12.14 -31.33
CA ALA A 158 4.48 -12.89 -30.51
C ALA A 158 3.86 -12.09 -29.36
N GLY A 159 4.47 -10.98 -28.96
CA GLY A 159 4.04 -10.12 -27.86
C GLY A 159 5.02 -8.97 -27.68
N ALA A 160 4.80 -8.08 -26.71
CA ALA A 160 5.73 -7.02 -26.39
C ALA A 160 5.74 -6.68 -24.90
N ILE A 161 6.87 -6.14 -24.42
CA ILE A 161 7.05 -5.67 -23.05
C ILE A 161 7.53 -4.22 -23.08
N ILE A 162 6.76 -3.33 -22.46
CA ILE A 162 6.92 -1.87 -22.59
C ILE A 162 7.16 -1.24 -21.21
N GLN A 163 8.05 -0.25 -21.15
CA GLN A 163 8.32 0.49 -19.92
C GLN A 163 7.28 1.58 -19.62
N ASN A 164 6.82 2.30 -20.63
CA ASN A 164 5.79 3.35 -20.52
C ASN A 164 4.38 2.74 -20.42
N ASP A 165 3.43 3.53 -19.90
CA ASP A 165 1.98 3.23 -19.88
C ASP A 165 1.34 3.53 -21.26
N ASP A 166 1.79 2.78 -22.28
CA ASP A 166 1.42 2.97 -23.68
C ASP A 166 0.83 1.70 -24.31
N GLY A 167 0.60 0.62 -23.55
CA GLY A 167 0.22 -0.68 -24.08
C GLY A 167 -1.03 -0.63 -24.96
N VAL A 168 -2.08 0.03 -24.48
CA VAL A 168 -3.33 0.23 -25.24
C VAL A 168 -3.12 1.09 -26.49
N LEU A 169 -2.30 2.15 -26.39
CA LEU A 169 -2.04 3.06 -27.51
C LEU A 169 -1.29 2.37 -28.65
N ILE A 170 -0.32 1.52 -28.31
CA ILE A 170 0.41 0.68 -29.25
C ILE A 170 -0.54 -0.35 -29.86
N SER A 171 -1.24 -1.13 -29.03
CA SER A 171 -2.16 -2.18 -29.48
C SER A 171 -3.20 -1.68 -30.48
N ASN A 172 -3.79 -0.50 -30.24
CA ASN A 172 -4.80 0.08 -31.13
C ASN A 172 -4.26 0.48 -32.52
N ARG A 173 -2.94 0.46 -32.72
CA ARG A 173 -2.26 0.83 -33.97
C ARG A 173 -1.58 -0.36 -34.66
N LEU A 174 -1.59 -1.53 -34.04
CA LEU A 174 -1.05 -2.74 -34.64
C LEU A 174 -2.04 -3.34 -35.65
N LYS A 175 -1.51 -3.89 -36.74
CA LYS A 175 -2.30 -4.61 -37.75
C LYS A 175 -2.86 -5.93 -37.22
N TYR A 176 -2.20 -6.51 -36.23
CA TYR A 176 -2.57 -7.76 -35.58
C TYR A 176 -2.52 -7.58 -34.07
N ILE A 177 -3.49 -8.17 -33.37
CA ILE A 177 -3.55 -8.14 -31.91
C ILE A 177 -2.46 -9.07 -31.38
N ILE A 178 -1.64 -8.55 -30.48
CA ILE A 178 -0.63 -9.30 -29.71
C ILE A 178 -0.79 -8.91 -28.23
N PRO A 179 -0.40 -9.79 -27.28
CA PRO A 179 -0.34 -9.44 -25.87
C PRO A 179 0.80 -8.46 -25.59
N ILE A 180 0.50 -7.36 -24.90
CA ILE A 180 1.46 -6.31 -24.53
C ILE A 180 1.36 -6.06 -23.03
N VAL A 181 2.46 -6.31 -22.32
CA VAL A 181 2.60 -5.94 -20.90
C VAL A 181 3.37 -4.63 -20.82
N ASP A 182 2.76 -3.61 -20.24
CA ASP A 182 3.32 -2.27 -20.09
C ASP A 182 3.66 -1.93 -18.63
N GLU A 183 4.10 -0.69 -18.39
CA GLU A 183 4.54 -0.20 -17.07
C GLU A 183 5.68 -1.03 -16.43
N VAL A 184 6.50 -1.72 -17.23
CA VAL A 184 7.64 -2.50 -16.72
C VAL A 184 8.79 -1.56 -16.36
N ARG A 185 8.77 -1.06 -15.12
CA ARG A 185 9.68 -0.01 -14.63
C ARG A 185 11.16 -0.29 -14.87
N PHE A 186 11.62 -1.52 -14.69
CA PHE A 186 13.03 -1.92 -14.84
C PHE A 186 13.23 -2.78 -16.09
N ILE A 187 12.78 -2.29 -17.25
CA ILE A 187 12.89 -3.00 -18.52
C ILE A 187 14.33 -3.41 -18.86
N GLU A 188 15.30 -2.61 -18.44
CA GLU A 188 16.73 -2.85 -18.63
C GLU A 188 17.26 -4.07 -17.86
N LYS A 189 16.51 -4.55 -16.86
CA LYS A 189 16.84 -5.76 -16.10
C LYS A 189 16.22 -7.03 -16.68
N VAL A 190 15.37 -6.90 -17.70
CA VAL A 190 14.77 -8.06 -18.38
C VAL A 190 15.84 -8.73 -19.24
N PRO A 191 16.10 -10.04 -19.05
CA PRO A 191 17.10 -10.74 -19.85
C PRO A 191 16.78 -10.69 -21.34
N VAL A 192 17.76 -10.32 -22.16
CA VAL A 192 17.65 -10.27 -23.61
C VAL A 192 18.14 -11.59 -24.19
N ASN A 193 17.61 -11.97 -25.36
CA ASN A 193 17.93 -13.22 -26.04
C ASN A 193 17.57 -14.48 -25.24
N MET A 194 16.61 -14.37 -24.33
CA MET A 194 16.08 -15.50 -23.56
C MET A 194 14.70 -15.89 -24.09
N GLN A 195 14.36 -17.16 -24.00
CA GLN A 195 13.00 -17.61 -24.27
C GLN A 195 12.08 -17.07 -23.17
N ALA A 196 10.96 -16.48 -23.57
CA ALA A 196 9.98 -15.88 -22.69
C ALA A 196 8.56 -16.13 -23.21
N ALA A 197 7.60 -15.96 -22.33
CA ALA A 197 6.18 -16.03 -22.65
C ALA A 197 5.45 -14.84 -22.04
N VAL A 198 4.49 -14.31 -22.78
CA VAL A 198 3.64 -13.17 -22.38
C VAL A 198 2.20 -13.59 -22.52
N GLU A 199 1.41 -13.36 -21.48
CA GLU A 199 -0.03 -13.64 -21.48
C GLU A 199 -0.78 -12.40 -21.00
N VAL A 200 -1.78 -11.98 -21.76
CA VAL A 200 -2.70 -10.90 -21.39
C VAL A 200 -4.12 -11.43 -21.56
N ALA A 201 -4.83 -11.54 -20.45
CA ALA A 201 -6.22 -11.98 -20.44
C ALA A 201 -7.16 -10.85 -20.91
N GLU A 202 -8.36 -11.22 -21.35
CA GLU A 202 -9.42 -10.24 -21.60
C GLU A 202 -9.81 -9.50 -20.30
N SER A 203 -10.32 -8.27 -20.44
CA SER A 203 -10.78 -7.48 -19.30
C SER A 203 -11.80 -8.26 -18.45
N GLY A 204 -11.50 -8.42 -17.16
CA GLY A 204 -12.32 -9.16 -16.21
C GLY A 204 -12.04 -10.67 -16.14
N LYS A 205 -11.08 -11.18 -16.91
CA LYS A 205 -10.57 -12.56 -16.82
C LYS A 205 -9.16 -12.60 -16.22
N THR A 206 -8.70 -13.80 -15.88
CA THR A 206 -7.33 -14.05 -15.40
C THR A 206 -6.54 -14.84 -16.42
N VAL A 207 -5.21 -14.82 -16.30
CA VAL A 207 -4.31 -15.69 -17.07
C VAL A 207 -4.51 -17.14 -16.69
N GLU A 208 -4.48 -18.04 -17.67
CA GLU A 208 -4.75 -19.47 -17.48
C GLU A 208 -3.52 -20.34 -17.78
N THR A 209 -2.61 -19.85 -18.63
CA THR A 209 -1.44 -20.62 -19.07
C THR A 209 -0.27 -20.44 -18.12
N LEU A 210 0.14 -19.19 -17.86
CA LEU A 210 1.29 -18.85 -17.03
C LEU A 210 1.01 -18.93 -15.53
N SER A 211 -0.26 -19.02 -15.12
CA SER A 211 -0.65 -19.35 -13.74
C SER A 211 -0.65 -20.87 -13.47
N ASN A 212 -0.54 -21.69 -14.51
CA ASN A 212 -0.54 -23.15 -14.43
C ASN A 212 0.89 -23.70 -14.61
N PRO A 213 1.44 -24.44 -13.62
CA PRO A 213 2.76 -25.07 -13.76
C PRO A 213 2.89 -25.96 -15.00
N PHE A 214 1.82 -26.65 -15.41
CA PHE A 214 1.84 -27.45 -16.65
C PHE A 214 1.80 -26.60 -17.91
N GLY A 215 1.19 -25.41 -17.86
CA GLY A 215 1.24 -24.44 -18.95
C GLY A 215 2.67 -23.96 -19.17
N ILE A 216 3.36 -23.58 -18.09
CA ILE A 216 4.79 -23.24 -18.11
C ILE A 216 5.63 -24.40 -18.65
N ALA A 217 5.42 -25.62 -18.13
CA ALA A 217 6.17 -26.80 -18.58
C ALA A 217 5.97 -27.08 -20.07
N THR A 218 4.74 -26.91 -20.58
CA THR A 218 4.43 -27.08 -22.01
C THR A 218 5.17 -26.05 -22.87
N VAL A 219 5.22 -24.80 -22.41
CA VAL A 219 5.79 -23.67 -23.16
C VAL A 219 7.31 -23.71 -23.21
N PHE A 220 7.95 -24.13 -22.12
CA PHE A 220 9.41 -24.19 -22.00
C PHE A 220 9.98 -25.61 -22.12
N ASN A 221 9.13 -26.60 -22.40
CA ASN A 221 9.51 -28.01 -22.56
C ASN A 221 10.32 -28.55 -21.37
N LEU A 222 9.77 -28.37 -20.16
CA LEU A 222 10.35 -28.74 -18.86
C LEU A 222 9.92 -30.14 -18.40
#